data_AF-A0AAU2ZSP8-F1
#
_entry.id   AF-A0AAU2ZSP8-F1
#
_cell.length_a   1.000
_cell.length_b   1.000
_cell.length_c   1.000
_cell.angle_alpha   90.00
_cell.angle_beta   90.00
_cell.angle_gamma   90.00
#
_symmetry.space_group_name_H-M   'P 1'
#
loop_
_entity.id
_entity.type
_entity.pdbx_description
1 polymer ?
#
loop_
_entity_poly.entity_id
_entity_poly.type
_entity_poly.pdbx_seq_one_letter_code
_entity_poly.pdbx_strand_id
1 'polypeptide(L)'
;MSGQWAGSNRRSKLPADWPQLRADVLDRDGHRCRWRTNGIACGKHATDVDHIKPGNDHSPSNLQALCTDHHAIKSSREGNAARWAVRRQRPAERHPGLI
;
A
#
# COMPACT_ATOMS: atom_id res chain seq x y z
N MET A 1 -17.48 8.05 -11.98
CA MET A 1 -16.26 7.82 -11.16
C MET A 1 -16.53 6.64 -10.24
N SER A 2 -15.94 5.48 -10.52
CA SER A 2 -16.12 4.20 -9.82
C SER A 2 -15.51 4.26 -8.41
N GLY A 3 -16.28 4.75 -7.44
CA GLY A 3 -15.79 5.11 -6.11
C GLY A 3 -15.97 4.03 -5.05
N GLN A 4 -15.20 2.94 -5.12
CA GLN A 4 -15.07 1.98 -4.01
C GLN A 4 -14.23 2.55 -2.83
N TRP A 5 -14.11 3.88 -2.76
CA TRP A 5 -13.49 4.65 -1.68
C TRP A 5 -14.51 5.21 -0.68
N ALA A 6 -15.77 5.40 -1.11
CA ALA A 6 -16.86 5.84 -0.23
C ALA A 6 -17.16 4.74 0.80
N GLY A 7 -16.84 5.00 2.08
CA GLY A 7 -17.03 4.05 3.19
C GLY A 7 -15.76 3.29 3.62
N SER A 8 -14.60 3.57 3.03
CA SER A 8 -13.33 2.96 3.48
C SER A 8 -12.92 3.49 4.86
N ASN A 9 -13.03 2.67 5.90
CA ASN A 9 -12.56 2.97 7.27
C ASN A 9 -11.03 2.97 7.41
N ARG A 10 -10.28 2.84 6.31
CA ARG A 10 -8.81 2.78 6.35
C ARG A 10 -8.21 4.08 6.90
N ARG A 11 -8.82 5.22 6.59
CA ARG A 11 -8.38 6.53 7.10
C ARG A 11 -8.72 6.74 8.58
N SER A 12 -9.81 6.12 9.07
CA SER A 12 -10.20 6.19 10.49
C SER A 12 -9.45 5.20 11.39
N LYS A 13 -8.66 4.29 10.81
CA LYS A 13 -7.75 3.39 11.56
C LYS A 13 -6.37 4.01 11.78
N LEU A 14 -6.07 5.15 11.15
CA LEU A 14 -4.83 5.87 11.41
C LEU A 14 -4.90 6.49 12.81
N PRO A 15 -3.80 6.48 13.56
CA PRO A 15 -3.75 7.10 14.87
C PRO A 15 -3.87 8.63 14.73
N ALA A 16 -4.34 9.30 15.78
CA ALA A 16 -4.62 10.73 15.75
C ALA A 16 -3.37 11.58 15.43
N ASP A 17 -2.19 11.05 15.74
CA ASP A 17 -0.86 11.64 15.53
C ASP A 17 -0.24 11.35 14.15
N TRP A 18 -1.01 10.76 13.23
CA TRP A 18 -0.53 10.42 11.89
C TRP A 18 0.13 11.60 11.14
N PRO A 19 -0.36 12.85 11.20
CA PRO A 19 0.33 13.97 10.55
C PRO A 19 1.75 14.21 11.09
N GLN A 20 1.97 14.05 12.41
CA GLN A 20 3.30 14.18 13.00
C GLN A 20 4.19 13.01 12.58
N LEU A 21 3.71 11.77 12.71
CA LEU A 21 4.44 10.58 12.26
C LEU A 21 4.85 10.67 10.79
N ARG A 22 3.95 11.18 9.94
CA ARG A 22 4.24 11.40 8.51
C ARG A 22 5.37 12.41 8.32
N ALA A 23 5.35 13.54 9.03
CA ALA A 23 6.40 14.54 8.96
C ALA A 23 7.75 13.95 9.42
N ASP A 24 7.76 13.28 10.57
CA ASP A 24 8.96 12.67 11.15
C ASP A 24 9.60 11.63 10.20
N VAL A 25 8.77 10.81 9.54
CA VAL A 25 9.27 9.81 8.58
C VAL A 25 9.82 10.46 7.32
N LEU A 26 9.18 11.51 6.80
CA LEU A 26 9.68 12.25 5.63
C LEU A 26 11.01 12.93 5.97
N ASP A 27 11.12 13.55 7.14
CA ASP A 27 12.34 14.22 7.59
C ASP A 27 13.47 13.21 7.85
N ARG A 28 13.18 12.09 8.53
CA ARG A 28 14.13 10.98 8.74
C ARG A 28 14.68 10.45 7.42
N ASP A 29 13.82 10.28 6.42
CA ASP A 29 14.20 9.76 5.11
C ASP A 29 14.76 10.84 4.17
N GLY A 30 14.90 12.08 4.65
CA GLY A 30 15.45 13.22 3.90
C GLY A 30 14.61 13.59 2.69
N HIS A 31 13.29 13.39 2.77
CA HIS A 31 12.33 13.57 1.67
C HIS A 31 12.71 12.77 0.41
N ARG A 32 13.39 11.62 0.58
CA ARG A 32 13.83 10.74 -0.51
C ARG A 32 13.13 9.40 -0.44
N CYS A 33 12.63 8.95 -1.58
CA CYS A 33 11.97 7.67 -1.75
C CYS A 33 12.92 6.52 -1.36
N ARG A 34 12.50 5.74 -0.37
CA ARG A 34 13.25 4.60 0.19
C ARG A 34 13.00 3.29 -0.53
N TRP A 35 12.08 3.26 -1.50
CA TRP A 35 11.82 2.08 -2.31
C TRP A 35 13.10 1.54 -2.94
N ARG A 36 13.32 0.22 -2.82
CA ARG A 36 14.48 -0.46 -3.41
C ARG A 36 14.07 -1.38 -4.54
N THR A 37 14.77 -1.27 -5.66
CA THR A 37 14.66 -2.17 -6.81
C THR A 37 16.06 -2.75 -7.05
N ASN A 38 16.20 -4.08 -6.96
CA ASN A 38 17.50 -4.76 -7.09
C ASN A 38 18.59 -4.19 -6.17
N GLY A 39 18.24 -3.86 -4.93
CA GLY A 39 19.15 -3.28 -3.94
C GLY A 39 19.39 -1.77 -4.07
N ILE A 40 18.98 -1.14 -5.17
CA ILE A 40 19.19 0.28 -5.43
C ILE A 40 17.97 1.08 -4.95
N ALA A 41 18.22 2.10 -4.12
CA ALA A 41 17.17 3.01 -3.66
C ALA A 41 16.75 3.99 -4.77
N CYS A 42 15.45 4.25 -4.89
CA CYS A 42 14.90 5.16 -5.91
C CYS A 42 15.42 6.60 -5.74
N GLY A 43 15.42 7.15 -4.53
CA GLY A 43 15.99 8.48 -4.26
C GLY A 43 15.20 9.70 -4.77
N LYS A 44 14.15 9.51 -5.59
CA LYS A 44 13.24 10.60 -6.00
C LYS A 44 12.60 11.29 -4.79
N HIS A 45 12.13 12.52 -4.96
CA HIS A 45 11.41 13.24 -3.91
C HIS A 45 10.19 12.43 -3.42
N ALA A 46 10.09 12.26 -2.10
CA ALA A 46 9.00 11.54 -1.46
C ALA A 46 7.93 12.50 -0.97
N THR A 47 6.68 12.19 -1.30
CA THR A 47 5.49 12.94 -0.90
C THR A 47 4.57 12.13 0.01
N ASP A 48 4.76 10.82 0.02
CA ASP A 48 3.86 9.86 0.66
C ASP A 48 4.63 9.04 1.68
N VAL A 49 3.94 8.61 2.73
CA VAL A 49 4.46 7.68 3.73
C VAL A 49 3.56 6.47 3.74
N ASP A 50 4.17 5.29 3.65
CA ASP A 50 3.46 4.03 3.57
C ASP A 50 4.14 2.98 4.46
N HIS A 51 3.38 1.99 4.88
CA HIS A 51 3.84 0.88 5.69
C HIS A 51 4.76 -0.05 4.91
N ILE A 52 5.92 -0.44 5.45
CA ILE A 52 6.81 -1.44 4.87
C ILE A 52 6.11 -2.80 4.86
N LYS A 53 5.56 -3.20 6.01
CA LYS A 53 4.69 -4.38 6.16
C LYS A 53 3.24 -3.92 6.33
N PRO A 54 2.30 -4.39 5.50
CA PRO A 54 0.90 -4.00 5.61
C PRO A 54 0.31 -4.43 6.96
N GLY A 55 -0.51 -3.58 7.56
CA GLY A 55 -1.13 -3.82 8.87
C GLY A 55 -1.46 -2.53 9.60
N ASN A 56 -1.71 -2.63 10.91
CA ASN A 56 -1.96 -1.48 11.80
C ASN A 56 -0.72 -1.12 12.66
N ASP A 57 0.47 -1.58 12.27
CA ASP A 57 1.71 -1.19 12.94
C ASP A 57 2.19 0.14 12.37
N HIS A 58 1.87 1.23 13.07
CA HIS A 58 2.23 2.60 12.72
C HIS A 58 3.57 3.04 13.32
N SER A 59 4.37 2.09 13.85
CA SER A 59 5.71 2.42 14.37
C SER A 59 6.58 3.03 13.27
N PRO A 60 7.43 4.04 13.58
CA PRO A 60 8.32 4.64 12.59
C PRO A 60 9.19 3.62 11.84
N SER A 61 9.60 2.53 12.50
CA SER A 61 10.37 1.44 11.89
C SER A 61 9.61 0.66 10.81
N ASN A 62 8.28 0.63 10.87
CA ASN A 62 7.43 0.04 9.83
C ASN A 62 6.94 1.07 8.81
N LEU A 63 7.35 2.33 8.87
CA LEU A 63 6.98 3.37 7.91
C LEU A 63 8.17 3.75 7.03
N GLN A 64 7.89 4.05 5.76
CA GLN A 64 8.90 4.52 4.80
C GLN A 64 8.34 5.64 3.91
N ALA A 65 9.21 6.58 3.55
CA ALA A 65 8.92 7.61 2.58
C ALA A 65 8.96 7.05 1.14
N LEU A 66 7.93 7.34 0.35
CA LEU A 66 7.78 6.94 -1.05
C LEU A 66 7.48 8.15 -1.94
N CYS A 67 7.98 8.09 -3.18
CA CYS A 67 7.49 8.96 -4.24
C CYS A 67 6.15 8.45 -4.74
N THR A 68 5.37 9.33 -5.38
CA THR A 68 4.02 9.02 -5.87
C THR A 68 3.98 7.76 -6.74
N ASP A 69 4.95 7.58 -7.66
CA ASP A 69 5.05 6.41 -8.53
C ASP A 69 5.15 5.09 -7.73
N HIS A 70 6.07 5.02 -6.77
CA HIS A 70 6.31 3.80 -6.00
C HIS A 70 5.21 3.54 -4.97
N HIS A 71 4.60 4.60 -4.42
CA HIS A 71 3.42 4.47 -3.58
C HIS A 71 2.24 3.89 -4.37
N ALA A 72 2.00 4.35 -5.61
CA ALA A 72 0.97 3.79 -6.48
C ALA A 72 1.23 2.31 -6.84
N ILE A 73 2.48 1.97 -7.15
CA ILE A 73 2.89 0.57 -7.42
C ILE A 73 2.59 -0.32 -6.21
N LYS A 74 2.98 0.12 -5.00
CA LYS A 74 2.74 -0.65 -3.77
C LYS A 74 1.25 -0.83 -3.50
N SER A 75 0.49 0.26 -3.51
CA SER A 75 -0.95 0.24 -3.29
C SER A 75 -1.68 -0.68 -4.28
N SER A 76 -1.29 -0.66 -5.56
CA SER A 76 -1.81 -1.57 -6.57
C SER A 76 -1.49 -3.04 -6.26
N ARG A 77 -0.24 -3.35 -5.89
CA ARG A 77 0.18 -4.72 -5.53
C ARG A 77 -0.58 -5.25 -4.32
N GLU A 78 -0.73 -4.44 -3.28
CA GLU A 78 -1.46 -4.82 -2.06
C GLU A 78 -2.95 -4.96 -2.32
N GLY A 79 -3.54 -4.04 -3.09
CA GLY A 79 -4.93 -4.13 -3.50
C GLY A 79 -5.22 -5.41 -4.29
N ASN A 80 -4.33 -5.77 -5.23
CA ASN A 80 -4.44 -7.03 -5.96
C ASN A 80 -4.29 -8.24 -5.04
N ALA A 81 -3.27 -8.27 -4.17
CA ALA A 81 -3.06 -9.36 -3.22
C ALA A 81 -4.29 -9.58 -2.31
N ALA A 82 -4.87 -8.49 -1.78
CA ALA A 82 -6.07 -8.55 -0.95
C ALA A 82 -7.28 -9.11 -1.73
N ARG A 83 -7.46 -8.72 -3.00
CA ARG A 83 -8.52 -9.27 -3.86
C ARG A 83 -8.37 -10.78 -4.08
N TRP A 84 -7.15 -11.25 -4.33
CA TRP A 84 -6.88 -12.67 -4.53
C TRP A 84 -7.03 -13.49 -3.25
N ALA A 85 -6.66 -12.94 -2.09
CA ALA A 85 -6.79 -13.61 -0.80
C ALA A 85 -8.25 -13.95 -0.42
N VAL A 86 -9.21 -13.12 -0.84
CA VAL A 86 -10.65 -13.30 -0.53
C VAL A 86 -11.44 -13.94 -1.66
N ARG A 87 -10.83 -14.11 -2.84
CA ARG A 87 -11.51 -14.66 -4.01
C ARG A 87 -11.74 -16.16 -3.81
N ARG A 88 -12.99 -16.55 -3.53
CA ARG A 88 -13.43 -17.92 -3.77
C ARG A 88 -13.30 -18.18 -5.27
N GLN A 89 -12.49 -19.16 -5.66
CA GLN A 89 -12.48 -19.60 -7.04
C GLN A 89 -13.90 -20.04 -7.39
N ARG A 90 -14.45 -19.52 -8.50
CA ARG A 90 -15.68 -20.09 -9.05
C ARG A 90 -15.36 -21.55 -9.39
N PRO A 91 -16.25 -22.51 -9.05
CA PRO A 91 -16.11 -23.89 -9.51
C PRO A 91 -15.92 -23.88 -11.03
N ALA A 92 -15.11 -24.81 -11.55
CA ALA A 92 -14.98 -24.98 -12.99
C ALA A 92 -16.36 -25.20 -13.61
N GLU A 93 -16.68 -24.47 -14.67
CA GLU A 93 -17.96 -24.63 -15.36
C GLU A 93 -18.04 -26.05 -15.93
N ARG A 94 -19.13 -26.76 -15.67
CA ARG A 94 -19.39 -28.04 -16.34
C ARG A 94 -19.73 -27.71 -17.79
N HIS A 95 -18.79 -27.94 -18.69
CA HIS A 95 -19.01 -27.74 -20.12
C HIS A 95 -20.10 -28.72 -20.61
N PRO A 96 -21.13 -28.24 -21.33
CA PRO A 96 -22.29 -29.05 -21.73
C PRO A 96 -21.98 -30.16 -22.74
N GLY A 97 -20.73 -30.30 -23.19
CA GLY A 97 -20.28 -31.30 -24.15
C GLY A 97 -19.43 -32.44 -23.58
N LEU A 98 -19.22 -32.52 -22.26
CA LEU A 98 -18.62 -33.71 -21.63
C LEU A 98 -19.73 -34.60 -21.06
N ILE A 99 -20.18 -35.56 -21.88
CA ILE A 99 -20.95 -36.76 -21.48
C ILE A 99 -20.18 -37.99 -21.92
#